data_AF-A0A537GVL3-F1
#
_entry.id   AF-A0A537GVL3-F1
#
_cell.length_a   1.000
_cell.length_b   1.000
_cell.length_c   1.000
_cell.angle_alpha   90.00
_cell.angle_beta   90.00
_cell.angle_gamma   90.00
#
_symmetry.space_group_name_H-M   'P 1'
#
loop_
_entity.id
_entity.type
_entity.pdbx_description
1 polymer ?
#
loop_
_entity_poly.entity_id
_entity_poly.type
_entity_poly.pdbx_seq_one_letter_code
_entity_poly.pdbx_strand_id
1 'polypeptide(L)' 'MSLPKPGDNVKVTLMSGETIEGAVEWIDGAGAWVKGIQKSRWVPLEAFQPQTRGADPKDDE' A
#
# COMPACT_ATOMS: atom_id res chain seq x y z
N MET A 1 -5.01 -9.84 -8.48
CA MET A 1 -5.35 -9.39 -7.12
C MET A 1 -6.12 -8.09 -7.22
N SER A 2 -7.06 -7.84 -6.32
CA SER A 2 -7.88 -6.64 -6.35
C SER A 2 -7.21 -5.53 -5.57
N LEU A 3 -7.09 -4.34 -6.16
CA LEU A 3 -6.79 -3.13 -5.42
C LEU A 3 -7.85 -2.93 -4.32
N PRO A 4 -7.52 -2.28 -3.19
CA PRO A 4 -8.52 -1.91 -2.21
C PRO A 4 -9.59 -1.03 -2.84
N LYS A 5 -10.73 -0.87 -2.19
CA LYS A 5 -11.82 -0.01 -2.63
C LYS A 5 -12.04 1.12 -1.62
N PRO A 6 -12.65 2.24 -2.03
CA PRO A 6 -13.12 3.25 -1.08
C PRO A 6 -13.98 2.59 0.02
N GLY A 7 -13.64 2.87 1.28
CA GLY A 7 -14.24 2.27 2.48
C GLY A 7 -13.45 1.11 3.09
N ASP A 8 -12.51 0.50 2.36
CA ASP A 8 -11.70 -0.61 2.89
C ASP A 8 -10.67 -0.11 3.91
N ASN A 9 -10.54 -0.85 5.02
CA ASN A 9 -9.45 -0.65 5.97
C ASN A 9 -8.18 -1.34 5.47
N VAL A 10 -7.10 -0.57 5.38
CA VAL A 10 -5.80 -0.98 4.86
C VAL A 10 -4.71 -0.69 5.88
N LYS A 11 -3.69 -1.55 5.89
CA LYS A 11 -2.44 -1.34 6.62
C LYS A 11 -1.28 -1.46 5.65
N VAL A 12 -0.64 -0.35 5.37
CA VAL A 12 0.40 -0.24 4.34
C VAL A 12 1.69 0.24 4.98
N THR A 13 2.78 -0.47 4.73
CA THR A 13 4.13 0.00 5.06
C THR A 13 4.72 0.63 3.81
N LEU A 14 5.07 1.91 3.90
CA LEU A 14 5.73 2.65 2.85
C LEU A 14 7.21 2.25 2.77
N MET A 15 7.86 2.50 1.62
CA MET A 15 9.31 2.30 1.43
C MET A 15 10.17 3.01 2.49
N SER A 16 9.67 4.10 3.08
CA SER A 16 10.35 4.80 4.18
C SER A 16 10.32 4.06 5.52
N GLY A 17 9.67 2.88 5.59
CA GLY A 17 9.42 2.12 6.82
C GLY A 17 8.23 2.64 7.64
N GLU A 18 7.59 3.73 7.22
CA GLU A 18 6.40 4.27 7.87
C GLU A 18 5.19 3.35 7.60
N THR A 19 4.47 2.96 8.65
CA THR A 19 3.22 2.21 8.48
C THR A 19 2.03 3.14 8.67
N ILE A 20 1.13 3.15 7.69
CA ILE A 20 -0.16 3.80 7.74
C ILE A 20 -1.25 2.75 7.89
N GLU A 21 -2.15 2.99 8.84
CA GLU A 21 -3.34 2.19 9.07
C GLU A 21 -4.54 3.12 9.03
N GLY A 22 -5.51 2.82 8.15
CA GLY A 22 -6.61 3.72 7.85
C GLY A 22 -7.61 3.16 6.86
N ALA A 23 -8.65 3.94 6.56
CA ALA A 23 -9.62 3.60 5.52
C ALA A 23 -9.25 4.29 4.20
N VAL A 24 -9.44 3.62 3.08
CA VAL A 24 -9.31 4.24 1.76
C VAL A 24 -10.49 5.19 1.54
N GLU A 25 -10.22 6.47 1.30
CA GLU A 25 -11.26 7.46 1.04
C GLU A 25 -11.61 7.50 -0.45
N TRP A 26 -10.60 7.48 -1.32
CA TRP A 26 -10.76 7.42 -2.77
C TRP A 26 -9.50 6.88 -3.44
N ILE A 27 -9.64 6.46 -4.70
CA ILE A 27 -8.58 5.86 -5.50
C ILE A 27 -8.59 6.54 -6.87
N ASP A 28 -7.40 6.85 -7.36
CA ASP A 28 -7.18 7.20 -8.75
C ASP A 28 -6.20 6.18 -9.36
N GLY A 29 -6.13 6.04 -10.67
CA GLY A 29 -5.36 4.97 -11.33
C GLY A 29 -3.87 4.88 -10.96
N ALA A 30 -3.33 5.85 -10.22
CA ALA A 30 -1.97 5.90 -9.71
C ALA A 30 -1.82 5.61 -8.20
N GLY A 31 -2.89 5.63 -7.40
CA GLY A 31 -2.80 5.49 -5.94
C GLY A 31 -4.11 5.63 -5.21
N ALA A 32 -4.05 5.58 -3.89
CA ALA A 32 -5.19 5.72 -3.01
C ALA A 32 -4.92 6.76 -1.93
N TRP A 33 -5.93 7.58 -1.63
CA TRP A 33 -5.90 8.43 -0.46
C TRP A 33 -6.37 7.65 0.76
N VAL A 34 -5.47 7.44 1.72
CA VAL A 34 -5.76 6.69 2.95
C VAL A 34 -5.95 7.68 4.08
N LYS A 35 -7.15 7.66 4.68
CA LYS A 35 -7.46 8.40 5.90
C LYS A 35 -6.97 7.60 7.10
N GLY A 36 -5.74 7.87 7.51
CA GLY A 36 -5.12 7.21 8.66
C GLY A 36 -5.66 7.74 10.00
N ILE A 37 -5.45 6.95 11.06
CA ILE A 37 -5.91 7.28 12.41
C ILE A 37 -5.28 8.59 12.92
N GLN A 38 -3.99 8.81 12.62
CA GLN A 38 -3.24 10.01 13.04
C GLN A 38 -3.09 11.04 11.92
N LYS A 39 -2.99 10.60 10.66
CA LYS A 39 -2.83 11.47 9.49
C LYS A 39 -3.36 10.80 8.23
N SER A 40 -3.93 11.58 7.33
CA SER A 40 -4.27 11.14 5.98
C SER A 40 -3.08 11.31 5.04
N ARG A 41 -2.91 10.39 4.09
CA ARG A 41 -1.80 10.44 3.13
C ARG A 41 -2.15 9.74 1.82
N TRP A 42 -1.54 10.22 0.73
CA TRP A 42 -1.52 9.52 -0.54
C TRP A 42 -0.58 8.32 -0.50
N VAL A 43 -1.09 7.15 -0.88
CA VAL A 43 -0.38 5.88 -0.90
C VAL A 43 -0.35 5.35 -2.34
N PRO A 44 0.85 5.11 -2.92
CA PRO A 44 0.97 4.57 -4.28
C PRO A 44 0.46 3.13 -4.34
N LEU A 45 -0.06 2.69 -5.50
CA LEU A 45 -0.65 1.35 -5.67
C LEU A 45 0.35 0.22 -5.36
N GLU A 46 1.63 0.45 -5.64
CA GLU A 46 2.72 -0.49 -5.36
C GLU A 46 2.85 -0.81 -3.86
N ALA A 47 2.52 0.14 -2.99
CA ALA A 47 2.59 -0.06 -1.55
C ALA A 47 1.43 -0.94 -1.01
N PHE A 48 0.36 -1.10 -1.77
CA PHE A 48 -0.71 -2.06 -1.45
C PHE A 48 -0.37 -3.49 -1.88
N GLN A 49 0.71 -3.67 -2.63
CA GLN A 49 1.19 -5.00 -2.95
C GLN A 49 1.81 -5.60 -1.68
N PRO A 50 1.59 -6.90 -1.41
CA PRO A 50 2.33 -7.57 -0.37
C PRO A 50 3.81 -7.42 -0.72
N GLN A 51 4.53 -6.64 0.09
CA GLN A 51 5.97 -6.54 0.04
C GLN A 51 6.52 -7.96 0.20
N THR A 52 6.85 -8.59 -0.93
CA THR A 52 7.56 -9.86 -0.99
C THR A 52 8.88 -9.62 -0.30
N ARG A 53 8.90 -9.84 1.00
CA ARG A 53 10.11 -9.96 1.78
C ARG A 53 10.79 -11.23 1.29
N GLY A 54 11.60 -11.09 0.24
CA GLY A 54 12.40 -12.17 -0.35
C GLY A 54 11.96 -12.57 -1.75
N ALA A 55 12.64 -12.03 -2.75
CA ALA A 55 13.10 -12.83 -3.87
C ALA A 55 14.56 -12.44 -4.12
N ASP A 56 15.47 -12.96 -3.28
CA ASP A 56 16.71 -13.49 -3.85
C ASP A 56 16.33 -14.82 -4.51
N PRO A 57 16.43 -14.92 -5.84
CA PRO A 57 17.00 -16.11 -6.43
C PRO A 57 18.29 -15.69 -7.14
N LYS A 58 19.40 -16.21 -6.64
CA LYS A 58 20.58 -16.44 -7.46
C LYS A 58 20.20 -17.21 -8.73
N ASP A 59 20.98 -16.92 -9.77
CA ASP A 59 21.31 -17.74 -10.93
C ASP A 59 20.24 -17.97 -12.02
N ASP A 60 20.46 -17.24 -13.14
CA ASP A 60 20.84 -17.80 -14.44
C ASP A 60 20.80 -19.35 -14.55
N GLU A 61 19.99 -19.88 -15.46
CA GLU A 61 20.44 -20.81 -16.52
C GLU A 61 19.40 -20.91 -17.66
#